data_AF-A0A9Q0H2Q0-F1
#
_entry.id   AF-A0A9Q0H2Q0-F1
#
_cell.length_a   1.000
_cell.length_b   1.000
_cell.length_c   1.000
_cell.angle_alpha   90.00
_cell.angle_beta   90.00
_cell.angle_gamma   90.00
#
_symmetry.space_group_name_H-M   'P 1'
#
loop_
_entity.id
_entity.type
_entity.pdbx_description
1 polymer ?
#
loop_
_entity_poly.entity_id
_entity_poly.type
_entity_poly.pdbx_seq_one_letter_code
_entity_poly.pdbx_strand_id
1 'polypeptide(L)'
;MRDGHNKVYKSFSDIIEGKEGRFRETLLGKRVDYSGRSVIVVGPSFSLHRCGLPREIAIELFHTFIIRGLIRQHVASNIGVAKKDFSLGGGYRLPPPEIRDIVDAPPLPALSFSPQRDKILFLKRRALPLLSELAKPEEKLAGIRIDGKCNTRSRM
;
A
#
# COMPACT_ATOMS: atom_id res chain seq x y z
N MET A 1 41.34 23.63 -9.70
CA MET A 1 41.33 24.62 -8.60
C MET A 1 40.69 23.99 -7.37
N ARG A 2 41.15 24.31 -6.17
CA ARG A 2 40.60 23.82 -4.90
C ARG A 2 40.13 25.01 -4.06
N ASP A 3 39.14 24.79 -3.21
CA ASP A 3 38.67 25.80 -2.27
C ASP A 3 39.63 25.97 -1.07
N GLY A 4 39.30 26.91 -0.18
CA GLY A 4 40.03 27.16 1.07
C GLY A 4 40.02 25.99 2.07
N HIS A 5 39.24 24.94 1.79
CA HIS A 5 39.17 23.69 2.56
C HIS A 5 39.81 22.50 1.80
N ASN A 6 40.63 22.78 0.78
CA ASN A 6 41.31 21.79 -0.07
C ASN A 6 40.36 20.84 -0.82
N LYS A 7 39.09 21.20 -0.97
CA LYS A 7 38.11 20.46 -1.77
C LYS A 7 38.22 20.88 -3.23
N VAL A 8 38.22 19.90 -4.13
CA VAL A 8 38.27 20.17 -5.57
C VAL A 8 36.94 20.76 -6.03
N TYR A 9 37.00 21.88 -6.76
CA TYR A 9 35.79 22.44 -7.37
C TYR A 9 35.25 21.48 -8.43
N LYS A 10 33.92 21.27 -8.43
CA LYS A 10 33.24 20.49 -9.46
C LYS A 10 33.21 21.28 -10.77
N SER A 11 33.59 20.65 -11.88
CA SER A 11 33.42 21.21 -13.21
C SER A 11 31.97 21.12 -13.68
N PHE A 12 31.65 21.79 -14.79
CA PHE A 12 30.31 21.68 -15.40
C PHE A 12 30.01 20.25 -15.87
N SER A 13 31.00 19.53 -16.42
CA SER A 13 30.86 18.12 -16.79
C SER A 13 30.58 17.26 -15.55
N ASP A 14 31.25 17.52 -14.42
CA ASP A 14 31.02 16.77 -13.17
C ASP A 14 29.63 17.01 -12.56
N ILE A 15 28.97 18.11 -12.92
CA ILE A 15 27.60 18.39 -12.50
C ILE A 15 26.60 17.58 -13.34
N ILE A 16 26.91 17.26 -14.59
CA ILE A 16 26.02 16.54 -15.50
C ILE A 16 26.23 15.03 -15.41
N GLU A 17 27.49 14.60 -15.39
CA GLU A 17 27.91 13.22 -15.47
C GLU A 17 28.02 12.54 -14.09
N GLY A 18 28.09 11.21 -14.09
CA GLY A 18 28.23 10.42 -12.87
C GLY A 18 26.91 10.15 -12.12
N LYS A 19 27.02 9.43 -10.99
CA LYS A 19 25.86 8.97 -10.20
C LYS A 19 25.16 10.12 -9.46
N GLU A 20 25.95 11.06 -8.93
CA GLU A 20 25.49 12.32 -8.32
C GLU A 20 25.33 13.46 -9.37
N GLY A 21 25.45 13.12 -10.65
CA GLY A 21 25.20 14.06 -11.74
C GLY A 21 23.71 14.36 -11.85
N ARG A 22 23.38 15.57 -12.31
CA ARG A 22 22.00 16.06 -12.47
C ARG A 22 21.12 15.12 -13.28
N PHE A 23 21.69 14.47 -14.29
CA PHE A 23 20.92 13.55 -15.13
C PHE A 23 20.40 12.35 -14.33
N ARG A 24 21.27 11.69 -13.56
CA ARG A 24 20.89 10.47 -12.82
C ARG A 24 20.21 10.77 -11.49
N GLU A 25 20.69 11.78 -10.76
CA GLU A 25 20.18 12.09 -9.42
C GLU A 25 18.89 12.92 -9.44
N THR A 26 18.73 13.84 -10.40
CA THR A 26 17.61 14.81 -10.40
C THR A 26 16.60 14.57 -11.53
N LEU A 27 17.07 14.16 -12.73
CA LEU A 27 16.17 13.92 -13.86
C LEU A 27 15.57 12.51 -13.84
N LEU A 28 16.39 11.48 -13.63
CA LEU A 28 15.92 10.08 -13.59
C LEU A 28 15.36 9.66 -12.22
N GLY A 29 15.96 10.15 -11.13
CA GLY A 29 15.45 9.98 -9.77
C GLY A 29 14.78 11.26 -9.27
N LYS A 30 13.56 11.17 -8.72
CA LYS A 30 12.90 12.31 -8.07
C LYS A 30 12.35 11.92 -6.72
N ARG A 31 12.42 12.85 -5.79
CA ARG A 31 11.67 12.76 -4.53
C ARG A 31 10.21 13.05 -4.84
N VAL A 32 9.33 12.24 -4.26
CA VAL A 32 7.89 12.30 -4.50
C VAL A 32 7.14 12.51 -3.20
N ASP A 33 6.13 13.37 -3.25
CA ASP A 33 5.18 13.55 -2.16
C ASP A 33 4.26 12.33 -2.04
N TYR A 34 3.49 12.26 -0.95
CA TYR A 34 2.64 11.10 -0.63
C TYR A 34 3.42 9.78 -0.60
N SER A 35 4.63 9.81 0.00
CA SER A 35 5.47 8.63 0.20
C SER A 35 5.80 8.46 1.69
N GLY A 36 5.95 7.20 2.12
CA GLY A 36 6.24 6.84 3.50
C GLY A 36 7.21 5.66 3.58
N ARG A 37 7.92 5.53 4.71
CA ARG A 37 8.84 4.42 4.98
C ARG A 37 8.61 3.91 6.41
N SER A 38 8.62 2.59 6.58
CA SER A 38 8.46 1.92 7.87
C SER A 38 9.25 0.61 7.90
N VAL A 39 9.51 0.09 9.10
CA VAL A 39 10.02 -1.26 9.31
C VAL A 39 8.94 -2.28 8.93
N ILE A 40 9.36 -3.36 8.28
CA ILE A 40 8.48 -4.47 7.90
C ILE A 40 8.46 -5.50 9.03
N VAL A 41 7.27 -5.88 9.47
CA VAL A 41 7.03 -6.90 10.50
C VAL A 41 6.14 -7.99 9.90
N VAL A 42 6.38 -9.25 10.28
CA VAL A 42 5.63 -10.40 9.77
C VAL A 42 4.20 -10.38 10.31
N GLY A 43 3.21 -10.42 9.41
CA GLY A 43 1.78 -10.52 9.74
C GLY A 43 1.17 -11.84 9.23
N PRO A 44 1.24 -12.93 10.01
CA PRO A 44 0.85 -14.28 9.55
C PRO A 44 -0.65 -14.45 9.28
N SER A 45 -1.48 -13.58 9.87
CA SER A 45 -2.95 -13.57 9.74
C SER A 45 -3.46 -12.78 8.53
N PHE A 46 -2.58 -12.14 7.75
CA PHE A 46 -3.00 -11.44 6.55
C PHE A 46 -3.11 -12.40 5.35
N SER A 47 -4.15 -12.22 4.55
CA SER A 47 -4.23 -12.80 3.20
C SER A 47 -3.14 -12.20 2.30
N LEU A 48 -2.70 -12.94 1.27
CA LEU A 48 -1.62 -12.50 0.37
C LEU A 48 -1.85 -11.17 -0.35
N HIS A 49 -3.10 -10.74 -0.53
CA HIS A 49 -3.45 -9.48 -1.18
C HIS A 49 -3.53 -8.30 -0.20
N ARG A 50 -3.27 -8.52 1.10
CA ARG A 50 -3.39 -7.51 2.15
C ARG A 50 -2.03 -7.17 2.73
N CYS A 51 -1.87 -5.92 3.14
CA CYS A 51 -0.76 -5.46 3.94
C CYS A 51 -1.27 -4.63 5.12
N GLY A 52 -0.49 -4.60 6.21
CA GLY A 52 -0.73 -3.69 7.33
C GLY A 52 -0.01 -2.37 7.11
N LEU A 53 -0.71 -1.26 7.33
CA LEU A 53 -0.13 0.09 7.32
C LEU A 53 -0.25 0.70 8.72
N PRO A 54 0.84 1.26 9.28
CA PRO A 54 0.76 2.05 10.51
C PRO A 54 -0.23 3.20 10.34
N ARG A 55 -1.03 3.42 11.37
CA ARG A 55 -2.13 4.37 11.33
C ARG A 55 -1.66 5.79 11.04
N GLU A 56 -0.56 6.20 11.66
CA GLU A 56 0.03 7.55 11.52
C GLU A 56 0.47 7.80 10.07
N ILE A 57 1.08 6.80 9.44
CA ILE A 57 1.50 6.87 8.04
C ILE A 57 0.29 6.94 7.12
N ALA A 58 -0.75 6.12 7.36
CA ALA A 58 -1.96 6.14 6.55
C ALA A 58 -2.65 7.51 6.59
N ILE A 59 -2.71 8.16 7.77
CA ILE A 59 -3.33 9.49 7.90
C ILE A 59 -2.57 10.53 7.09
N GLU A 60 -1.23 10.55 7.16
CA GLU A 60 -0.46 11.53 6.39
C GLU A 60 -0.52 11.28 4.88
N LEU A 61 -0.48 10.01 4.45
CA LEU A 61 -0.59 9.66 3.04
C LEU A 61 -1.96 10.04 2.45
N PHE A 62 -3.03 9.89 3.23
CA PHE A 62 -4.40 10.14 2.77
C PHE A 62 -5.01 11.45 3.27
N HIS A 63 -4.20 12.33 3.88
CA HIS A 63 -4.64 13.55 4.57
C HIS A 63 -5.63 14.38 3.73
N THR A 64 -5.29 14.64 2.46
CA THR A 64 -6.13 15.41 1.53
C THR A 64 -7.47 14.73 1.24
N PHE A 65 -7.49 13.41 1.10
CA PHE A 65 -8.72 12.65 0.84
C PHE A 65 -9.63 12.64 2.06
N ILE A 66 -9.04 12.52 3.24
CA ILE A 66 -9.76 12.53 4.52
C ILE A 66 -10.42 13.89 4.76
N ILE A 67 -9.69 15.01 4.61
CA ILE A 67 -10.27 16.36 4.71
C ILE A 67 -11.45 16.52 3.75
N ARG A 68 -11.29 16.07 2.50
CA ARG A 68 -12.35 16.13 1.50
C ARG A 68 -13.57 15.30 1.91
N GLY A 69 -13.36 14.13 2.50
CA GLY A 69 -14.43 13.29 3.04
C GLY A 69 -15.21 13.98 4.16
N LEU A 70 -14.51 14.55 5.15
CA LEU A 70 -15.12 15.23 6.29
C LEU A 70 -15.98 16.44 5.90
N ILE A 71 -15.52 17.23 4.93
CA ILE A 71 -16.27 18.38 4.43
C ILE A 71 -17.53 17.90 3.69
N ARG A 72 -17.42 16.84 2.87
CA ARG A 72 -18.57 16.28 2.14
C ARG A 72 -19.66 15.73 3.05
N GLN A 73 -19.29 15.21 4.20
CA GLN A 73 -20.22 14.68 5.20
C GLN A 73 -20.76 15.77 6.15
N HIS A 74 -20.37 17.03 5.96
CA HIS A 74 -20.68 18.15 6.86
C HIS A 74 -20.22 17.94 8.31
N VAL A 75 -19.25 17.03 8.54
CA VAL A 75 -18.62 16.83 9.85
C VAL A 75 -17.69 18.02 10.17
N ALA A 76 -17.00 18.52 9.14
CA ALA A 76 -16.20 19.74 9.23
C ALA A 76 -16.77 20.82 8.31
N SER A 77 -16.91 22.04 8.83
CA SER A 77 -17.44 23.18 8.07
C SER A 77 -16.42 23.79 7.09
N ASN A 78 -15.13 23.67 7.38
CA ASN A 78 -14.05 24.20 6.55
C ASN A 78 -12.75 23.39 6.67
N ILE A 79 -11.81 23.65 5.77
CA ILE A 79 -10.50 22.96 5.73
C ILE A 79 -9.70 23.19 7.02
N GLY A 80 -9.81 24.36 7.64
CA GLY A 80 -9.09 24.71 8.87
C GLY A 80 -9.54 23.89 10.08
N VAL A 81 -10.84 23.67 10.21
CA VAL A 81 -11.46 22.83 11.25
C VAL A 81 -11.08 21.37 11.00
N ALA A 82 -11.25 20.88 9.76
CA ALA A 82 -10.87 19.52 9.39
C ALA A 82 -9.38 19.21 9.67
N LYS A 83 -8.46 20.16 9.48
CA LYS A 83 -7.04 19.99 9.82
C LYS A 83 -6.78 19.94 11.33
N LYS A 84 -7.56 20.69 12.12
CA LYS A 84 -7.43 20.74 13.59
C LYS A 84 -7.91 19.44 14.25
N ASP A 85 -8.92 18.79 13.69
CA ASP A 85 -9.42 17.50 14.21
C ASP A 85 -8.35 16.40 14.24
N PHE A 86 -7.28 16.53 13.44
CA PHE A 86 -6.14 15.61 13.42
C PHE A 86 -4.93 16.08 14.24
N SER A 87 -4.86 17.37 14.59
CA SER A 87 -3.72 17.95 15.29
C SER A 87 -4.02 18.14 16.78
N LEU A 88 -3.41 17.26 17.59
CA LEU A 88 -3.13 17.37 19.03
C LEU A 88 -4.20 16.85 20.03
N GLY A 89 -3.84 15.76 20.72
CA GLY A 89 -4.15 15.58 22.15
C GLY A 89 -5.28 14.63 22.55
N GLY A 90 -6.18 14.26 21.63
CA GLY A 90 -7.23 13.27 21.90
C GLY A 90 -6.83 11.86 21.48
N GLY A 91 -6.95 10.87 22.37
CA GLY A 91 -6.90 9.46 21.99
C GLY A 91 -7.87 9.18 20.83
N TYR A 92 -7.46 8.28 19.93
CA TYR A 92 -8.14 8.08 18.65
C TYR A 92 -9.59 7.58 18.79
N ARG A 93 -10.52 8.21 18.07
CA ARG A 93 -11.80 7.58 17.67
C ARG A 93 -11.63 6.89 16.34
N LEU A 94 -12.26 5.73 16.16
CA LEU A 94 -12.32 5.01 14.89
C LEU A 94 -12.52 6.00 13.72
N PRO A 95 -11.83 5.80 12.59
CA PRO A 95 -12.02 6.68 11.45
C PRO A 95 -13.50 6.61 11.06
N PRO A 96 -14.10 7.70 10.56
CA PRO A 96 -15.42 7.65 9.96
C PRO A 96 -15.53 6.42 9.06
N PRO A 97 -16.64 5.67 9.15
CA PRO A 97 -16.79 4.36 8.52
C PRO A 97 -16.48 4.40 7.02
N GLU A 98 -16.65 5.54 6.37
CA GLU A 98 -16.42 5.71 4.94
C GLU A 98 -14.94 5.69 4.54
N ILE A 99 -14.03 6.11 5.42
CA ILE A 99 -12.58 5.97 5.18
C ILE A 99 -12.22 4.49 5.23
N ARG A 100 -12.79 3.76 6.19
CA ARG A 100 -12.62 2.31 6.28
C ARG A 100 -13.20 1.65 5.04
N ASP A 101 -14.35 2.08 4.55
CA ASP A 101 -14.98 1.53 3.35
C ASP A 101 -14.18 1.79 2.08
N ILE A 102 -13.48 2.93 1.97
CA ILE A 102 -12.59 3.22 0.84
C ILE A 102 -11.33 2.34 0.89
N VAL A 103 -10.72 2.22 2.07
CA VAL A 103 -9.45 1.48 2.25
C VAL A 103 -9.69 -0.04 2.19
N ASP A 104 -10.77 -0.52 2.80
CA ASP A 104 -11.15 -1.94 2.87
C ASP A 104 -12.15 -2.33 1.76
N ALA A 105 -12.31 -1.51 0.72
CA ALA A 105 -13.26 -1.74 -0.36
C ALA A 105 -13.07 -3.16 -0.95
N PRO A 106 -14.15 -3.98 -1.05
CA PRO A 106 -14.02 -5.31 -1.61
C PRO A 106 -13.58 -5.23 -3.08
N PRO A 107 -12.70 -6.13 -3.54
CA PRO A 107 -12.26 -6.13 -4.93
C PRO A 107 -13.46 -6.37 -5.86
N LEU A 108 -13.45 -5.68 -7.01
CA LEU A 108 -14.48 -5.83 -8.01
C LEU A 108 -14.61 -7.31 -8.44
N PRO A 109 -15.84 -7.85 -8.51
CA PRO A 109 -16.06 -9.23 -8.97
C PRO A 109 -15.64 -9.37 -10.43
N ALA A 110 -15.17 -10.57 -10.79
CA ALA A 110 -14.90 -10.88 -12.20
C ALA A 110 -16.22 -11.14 -12.93
N LEU A 111 -16.34 -10.65 -14.16
CA LEU A 111 -17.49 -10.90 -15.02
C LEU A 111 -17.15 -12.02 -16.00
N SER A 112 -18.05 -12.98 -16.13
CA SER A 112 -18.02 -13.96 -17.20
C SER A 112 -19.33 -13.87 -17.98
N PHE A 113 -19.23 -13.75 -19.30
CA PHE A 113 -20.37 -13.67 -20.19
C PHE A 113 -20.69 -15.07 -20.73
N SER A 114 -21.98 -15.39 -20.79
CA SER A 114 -22.46 -16.54 -21.56
C SER A 114 -21.99 -16.44 -23.01
N PRO A 115 -21.66 -17.55 -23.70
CA PRO A 115 -21.29 -17.53 -25.13
C PRO A 115 -22.32 -16.81 -26.02
N GLN A 116 -23.60 -16.84 -25.62
CA GLN A 116 -24.72 -16.21 -26.32
C GLN A 116 -24.95 -14.74 -25.89
N ARG A 117 -24.17 -14.24 -24.92
CA ARG A 117 -24.25 -12.87 -24.34
C ARG A 117 -25.60 -12.50 -23.70
N ASP A 118 -26.40 -13.50 -23.35
CA ASP A 118 -27.69 -13.35 -22.69
C ASP A 118 -27.58 -13.28 -21.15
N LYS A 119 -26.48 -13.81 -20.59
CA LYS A 119 -26.26 -13.89 -19.14
C LYS A 119 -24.87 -13.39 -18.74
N ILE A 120 -24.83 -12.78 -17.56
CA ILE A 120 -23.61 -12.33 -16.89
C ILE A 120 -23.48 -13.08 -15.57
N LEU A 121 -22.37 -13.79 -15.40
CA LEU A 121 -22.01 -14.45 -14.15
C LEU A 121 -21.04 -13.56 -13.38
N PHE A 122 -21.45 -13.14 -12.17
CA PHE A 122 -20.57 -12.46 -11.23
C PHE A 122 -19.75 -13.49 -10.45
N LEU A 123 -18.51 -13.67 -10.87
CA LEU A 123 -17.55 -14.53 -10.20
C LEU A 123 -16.92 -13.76 -9.04
N LYS A 124 -17.33 -14.07 -7.80
CA LYS A 124 -16.61 -13.62 -6.62
C LYS A 124 -15.21 -14.25 -6.62
N ARG A 125 -14.16 -13.42 -6.64
CA ARG A 125 -12.80 -13.91 -6.46
C ARG A 125 -12.71 -14.58 -5.09
N ARG A 126 -12.23 -15.83 -5.04
CA ARG A 126 -11.90 -16.49 -3.78
C ARG A 126 -10.79 -15.66 -3.11
N ALA A 127 -10.92 -15.42 -1.80
CA ALA A 127 -9.87 -14.76 -1.05
C ALA A 127 -8.60 -15.61 -1.12
N LEU A 128 -7.46 -14.96 -1.39
CA LEU A 128 -6.16 -15.64 -1.33
C LEU A 128 -5.91 -16.18 0.08
N PRO A 129 -5.24 -17.35 0.21
CA PRO A 129 -4.94 -17.94 1.51
C PRO A 129 -4.11 -17.00 2.38
N LEU A 130 -4.09 -17.29 3.68
CA LEU A 130 -3.28 -16.55 4.63
C LEU A 130 -1.80 -16.79 4.38
N LEU A 131 -0.94 -15.82 4.72
CA LEU A 131 0.51 -16.01 4.63
C LEU A 131 0.97 -17.20 5.48
N SER A 132 0.37 -17.39 6.65
CA SER A 132 0.63 -18.56 7.51
C SER A 132 0.22 -19.88 6.88
N GLU A 133 -0.84 -19.91 6.06
CA GLU A 133 -1.27 -21.11 5.34
C GLU A 133 -0.33 -21.42 4.19
N LEU A 134 0.12 -20.39 3.46
CA LEU A 134 1.10 -20.52 2.38
C LEU A 134 2.48 -20.98 2.88
N ALA A 135 2.88 -20.52 4.06
CA ALA A 135 4.17 -20.84 4.66
C ALA A 135 4.19 -22.21 5.36
N LYS A 136 3.07 -22.95 5.38
CA LYS A 136 3.06 -24.30 5.95
C LYS A 136 3.98 -25.22 5.14
N PRO A 137 4.75 -26.10 5.80
CA PRO A 137 5.46 -27.16 5.11
C PRO A 137 4.44 -28.08 4.43
N GLU A 138 4.64 -28.34 3.14
CA GLU A 138 3.81 -29.26 2.35
C GLU A 138 4.51 -30.60 2.23
N GLU A 139 3.77 -31.68 2.46
CA GLU A 139 4.25 -33.04 2.19
C GLU A 139 4.06 -33.35 0.71
N LYS A 140 5.03 -34.06 0.11
CA LYS A 140 4.94 -34.51 -1.28
C LYS A 140 4.70 -36.01 -1.31
N LEU A 141 3.57 -36.43 -1.84
CA LEU A 141 3.27 -37.84 -2.09
C LEU A 141 2.99 -38.02 -3.59
N ALA A 142 3.80 -38.85 -4.27
CA ALA A 142 3.65 -39.12 -5.70
C ALA A 142 3.58 -37.84 -6.59
N GLY A 143 4.35 -36.80 -6.24
CA GLY A 143 4.36 -35.52 -6.96
C GLY A 143 3.20 -34.57 -6.63
N ILE A 144 2.27 -34.98 -5.77
CA ILE A 144 1.15 -34.16 -5.30
C ILE A 144 1.51 -33.54 -3.94
N ARG A 145 1.23 -32.24 -3.78
CA ARG A 145 1.38 -31.52 -2.51
C ARG A 145 0.15 -31.79 -1.63
N ILE A 146 0.38 -32.27 -0.42
CA ILE A 146 -0.66 -32.66 0.54
C ILE A 146 -0.49 -31.84 1.82
N ASP A 147 -1.59 -31.35 2.37
CA ASP A 147 -1.62 -30.79 3.72
C ASP A 147 -1.55 -31.95 4.74
N GLY A 148 -0.45 -32.05 5.48
CA GLY A 148 -0.21 -33.11 6.46
C GLY A 148 -1.19 -33.13 7.64
N LYS A 149 -1.99 -32.07 7.86
CA LYS A 149 -3.04 -32.05 8.89
C LYS A 149 -4.39 -32.56 8.39
N CYS A 150 -4.70 -32.28 7.12
CA CYS A 150 -6.02 -32.51 6.55
C CYS A 150 -6.04 -33.70 5.57
N ASN A 151 -4.87 -34.23 5.19
CA ASN A 151 -4.68 -35.20 4.11
C ASN A 151 -5.36 -34.78 2.79
N THR A 152 -5.59 -33.48 2.60
CA THR A 152 -6.19 -32.93 1.39
C THR A 152 -5.10 -32.38 0.48
N ARG A 153 -5.35 -32.40 -0.83
CA ARG A 153 -4.50 -31.71 -1.82
C ARG A 153 -4.35 -30.23 -1.44
N SER A 154 -3.11 -29.75 -1.44
CA SER A 154 -2.83 -28.33 -1.19
C SER A 154 -3.54 -27.44 -2.22
N ARG A 155 -4.09 -26.32 -1.75
CA ARG A 155 -4.92 -25.39 -2.54
C ARG A 155 -4.13 -24.25 -3.22
N MET A 156 -2.80 -24.36 -3.27
CA MET A 156 -1.93 -23.37 -3.89
C MET A 156 -2.16 -23.27 -5.41
#